data_AF-A0A537UJR6-F1
#
_entry.id   AF-A0A537UJR6-F1
#
_cell.length_a   1.000
_cell.length_b   1.000
_cell.length_c   1.000
_cell.angle_alpha   90.00
_cell.angle_beta   90.00
_cell.angle_gamma   90.00
#
_symmetry.space_group_name_H-M   'P 1'
#
loop_
_entity.id
_entity.type
_entity.pdbx_description
1 polymer ?
#
loop_
_entity_poly.entity_id
_entity_poly.type
_entity_poly.pdbx_seq_one_letter_code
_entity_poly.pdbx_strand_id
1 'polypeptide(L)'
;MPPDRDIWIHIPAGVLRVLNNTKINWNFLSEGEPGTAGRQLQWPRGKTLGGTSSINGMLYVRGNPADYDNWAQMGCRGWSYDEVLPFFRKSETYRGNGDPAYRSQGGPLIVEDYRTILPLTHRFVEAAQQAGFAFTPDYNGKQQEGVAYSQMTRRG
;
A
#
# COMPACT_ATOMS: atom_id res chain seq x y z
N MET A 1 8.31 -11.26 -20.32
CA MET A 1 8.46 -11.36 -18.85
C MET A 1 8.20 -12.80 -18.42
N PRO A 2 8.87 -13.30 -17.36
CA PRO A 2 8.55 -14.60 -16.77
C PRO A 2 7.07 -14.68 -16.36
N PRO A 3 6.43 -15.85 -16.46
CA PRO A 3 5.07 -16.05 -15.97
C PRO A 3 5.03 -16.06 -14.43
N ASP A 4 3.91 -15.60 -13.85
CA ASP A 4 3.66 -15.61 -12.41
C ASP A 4 3.26 -17.02 -11.94
N ARG A 5 4.26 -17.87 -11.71
CA ARG A 5 4.08 -19.28 -11.28
C ARG A 5 4.83 -19.66 -10.00
N ASP A 6 5.59 -18.74 -9.42
CA ASP A 6 6.33 -19.01 -8.18
C ASP A 6 5.35 -19.08 -7.01
N ILE A 7 5.32 -20.19 -6.28
CA ILE A 7 4.39 -20.40 -5.16
C ILE A 7 4.50 -19.31 -4.08
N TRP A 8 5.69 -18.72 -3.91
CA TRP A 8 5.92 -17.68 -2.92
C TRP A 8 5.26 -16.35 -3.26
N ILE A 9 4.87 -16.13 -4.52
CA ILE A 9 4.07 -14.96 -4.94
C ILE A 9 2.63 -15.08 -4.41
N HIS A 10 2.09 -16.30 -4.41
CA HIS A 10 0.69 -16.58 -4.07
C HIS A 10 0.48 -16.77 -2.55
N ILE A 11 1.57 -16.81 -1.77
CA ILE A 11 1.54 -16.88 -0.31
C ILE A 11 1.91 -15.51 0.24
N PRO A 12 0.99 -14.78 0.91
CA PRO A 12 1.26 -13.47 1.53
C PRO A 12 2.55 -13.37 2.37
N ALA A 13 2.81 -14.37 3.22
CA ALA A 13 4.02 -14.43 4.05
C ALA A 13 5.31 -14.75 3.25
N GLY A 14 5.18 -15.12 1.97
CA GLY A 14 6.25 -15.43 1.05
C GLY A 14 7.03 -14.21 0.55
N VAL A 15 6.60 -12.98 0.89
CA VAL A 15 7.27 -11.73 0.46
C VAL A 15 8.78 -11.75 0.76
N LEU A 16 9.18 -12.25 1.93
CA LEU A 16 10.59 -12.35 2.34
C LEU A 16 11.40 -13.32 1.48
N ARG A 17 10.75 -14.31 0.86
CA ARG A 17 11.38 -15.27 -0.06
C ARG A 17 11.54 -14.70 -1.47
N VAL A 18 10.60 -13.89 -1.93
CA VAL A 18 10.63 -13.32 -3.30
C VAL A 18 11.53 -12.09 -3.41
N LEU A 19 11.73 -11.34 -2.32
CA LEU A 19 12.52 -10.09 -2.35
C LEU A 19 13.99 -10.27 -2.74
N ASN A 20 14.59 -11.44 -2.54
CA ASN A 20 15.97 -11.70 -2.96
C ASN A 20 16.06 -12.70 -4.13
N ASN A 21 14.92 -13.09 -4.72
CA ASN A 21 14.89 -14.10 -5.79
C ASN A 21 15.20 -13.46 -7.15
N THR A 22 16.42 -13.66 -7.64
CA THR A 22 16.91 -13.11 -8.92
C THR A 22 16.11 -13.54 -10.16
N LYS A 23 15.28 -14.59 -10.06
CA LYS A 23 14.43 -15.05 -11.17
C LYS A 23 13.19 -14.16 -11.37
N ILE A 24 12.66 -13.59 -10.27
CA ILE A 24 11.39 -12.84 -10.25
C ILE A 24 11.55 -11.42 -9.68
N ASN A 25 12.75 -11.05 -9.28
CA ASN A 25 13.14 -9.70 -8.88
C ASN A 25 14.38 -9.29 -9.68
N TRP A 26 14.40 -8.05 -10.15
CA TRP A 26 15.57 -7.46 -10.79
C TRP A 26 16.74 -7.28 -9.82
N ASN A 27 16.48 -7.18 -8.51
CA ASN A 27 17.47 -6.99 -7.46
C ASN A 27 18.44 -5.84 -7.76
N PHE A 28 17.89 -4.69 -8.17
CA PHE A 28 18.71 -3.51 -8.38
C PHE A 28 19.38 -3.07 -7.08
N LEU A 29 20.55 -2.47 -7.23
CA LEU A 29 21.25 -1.78 -6.18
C LEU A 29 21.28 -0.29 -6.54
N SER A 30 21.05 0.56 -5.54
CA SER A 30 21.37 1.98 -5.70
C SER A 30 22.89 2.16 -5.81
N GLU A 31 23.31 3.30 -6.35
CA GLU A 31 24.67 3.78 -6.10
C GLU A 31 24.80 4.20 -4.63
N GLY A 32 26.03 4.23 -4.13
CA GLY A 32 26.34 4.74 -2.80
C GLY A 32 26.48 6.25 -2.85
N GLU A 33 25.87 6.95 -1.91
CA GLU A 33 25.87 8.41 -1.87
C GLU A 33 26.31 8.92 -0.47
N PRO A 34 26.74 10.18 -0.34
CA PRO A 34 27.11 10.74 0.96
C PRO A 34 26.00 10.59 2.02
N GLY A 35 24.73 10.77 1.62
CA GLY A 35 23.57 10.59 2.50
C GLY A 35 23.36 9.16 3.01
N THR A 36 23.92 8.16 2.31
CA THR A 36 23.91 6.76 2.75
C THR A 36 25.23 6.32 3.39
N ALA A 37 26.17 7.26 3.59
CA ALA A 37 27.56 7.00 3.96
C ALA A 37 28.26 6.04 2.98
N GLY A 38 27.99 6.19 1.67
CA GLY A 38 28.56 5.37 0.61
C GLY A 38 27.95 3.96 0.50
N ARG A 39 26.91 3.63 1.28
CA ARG A 39 26.26 2.32 1.20
C ARG A 39 25.35 2.23 -0.02
N GLN A 40 25.46 1.11 -0.74
CA GLN A 40 24.46 0.72 -1.73
C GLN A 40 23.25 0.12 -1.01
N LEU A 41 22.05 0.45 -1.49
CA LEU A 41 20.79 -0.03 -0.94
C LEU A 41 20.10 -0.99 -1.91
N GLN A 42 19.49 -2.04 -1.35
CA GLN A 42 18.65 -2.96 -2.10
C GLN A 42 17.40 -2.24 -2.62
N TRP A 43 17.13 -2.37 -3.92
CA TRP A 43 16.01 -1.70 -4.59
C TRP A 43 15.16 -2.72 -5.36
N PRO A 44 14.35 -3.51 -4.66
CA PRO A 44 13.60 -4.63 -5.25
C PRO A 44 12.57 -4.13 -6.28
N ARG A 45 12.55 -4.76 -7.46
CA ARG A 45 11.60 -4.50 -8.54
C ARG A 45 11.16 -5.81 -9.17
N GLY A 46 9.85 -6.04 -9.24
CA GLY A 46 9.31 -7.29 -9.77
C GLY A 46 9.68 -7.51 -11.23
N LYS A 47 10.18 -8.72 -11.54
CA LYS A 47 10.57 -9.22 -12.85
C LYS A 47 9.67 -10.40 -13.24
N THR A 48 8.36 -10.18 -13.24
CA THR A 48 7.35 -11.19 -13.58
C THR A 48 6.08 -10.49 -14.08
N LEU A 49 5.15 -11.22 -14.68
CA LEU A 49 3.80 -10.72 -14.93
C LEU A 49 3.17 -10.24 -13.60
N GLY A 50 2.51 -9.08 -13.61
CA GLY A 50 2.10 -8.35 -12.39
C GLY A 50 3.17 -7.37 -11.90
N GLY A 51 4.44 -7.59 -12.25
CA GLY A 51 5.53 -6.69 -11.90
C GLY A 51 5.74 -6.62 -10.39
N THR A 52 5.86 -5.41 -9.84
CA THR A 52 6.14 -5.23 -8.40
C THR A 52 4.94 -5.60 -7.53
N SER A 53 3.70 -5.62 -8.06
CA SER A 53 2.54 -6.05 -7.26
C SER A 53 2.63 -7.53 -6.85
N SER A 54 3.28 -8.38 -7.66
CA SER A 54 3.53 -9.80 -7.34
C SER A 54 4.60 -10.02 -6.27
N ILE A 55 5.32 -8.97 -5.84
CA ILE A 55 6.37 -9.08 -4.80
C ILE A 55 6.20 -8.06 -3.67
N ASN A 56 5.03 -7.43 -3.55
CA ASN A 56 4.78 -6.39 -2.56
C ASN A 56 4.35 -6.96 -1.19
N GLY A 57 4.25 -6.08 -0.18
CA GLY A 57 3.74 -6.44 1.15
C GLY A 57 2.21 -6.39 1.29
N MET A 58 1.48 -6.29 0.18
CA MET A 58 0.02 -6.16 0.07
C MET A 58 -0.64 -4.96 0.79
N LEU A 59 0.12 -4.12 1.48
CA LEU A 59 -0.41 -2.93 2.16
C LEU A 59 -1.17 -2.03 1.17
N TYR A 60 -2.43 -1.71 1.48
CA TYR A 60 -3.26 -0.84 0.66
C TYR A 60 -3.41 0.54 1.30
N VAL A 61 -2.75 1.55 0.74
CA VAL A 61 -2.84 2.94 1.18
C VAL A 61 -2.97 3.82 -0.06
N ARG A 62 -3.95 4.72 -0.06
CA ARG A 62 -4.12 5.77 -1.06
C ARG A 62 -3.24 6.97 -0.70
N GLY A 63 -2.86 7.76 -1.70
CA GLY A 63 -2.15 9.01 -1.47
C GLY A 63 -3.00 10.01 -0.67
N ASN A 64 -2.34 10.99 -0.06
CA ASN A 64 -3.03 12.05 0.67
C ASN A 64 -3.71 13.01 -0.31
N PRO A 65 -4.92 13.54 0.00
CA PRO A 65 -5.56 14.55 -0.85
C PRO A 65 -4.64 15.71 -1.22
N ALA A 66 -3.81 16.17 -0.27
CA ALA A 66 -2.85 17.24 -0.51
C ALA A 66 -1.81 16.90 -1.59
N ASP A 67 -1.42 15.62 -1.75
CA ASP A 67 -0.47 15.22 -2.80
C ASP A 67 -1.05 15.48 -4.20
N TYR A 68 -2.32 15.10 -4.39
CA TYR A 68 -3.06 15.25 -5.66
C TYR A 68 -3.38 16.71 -5.95
N ASP A 69 -3.85 17.44 -4.94
CA ASP A 69 -4.14 18.87 -5.09
C ASP A 69 -2.87 19.68 -5.39
N ASN A 70 -1.73 19.32 -4.78
CA ASN A 70 -0.44 19.91 -5.09
C ASN A 70 -0.02 19.61 -6.54
N TRP A 71 -0.22 18.39 -7.04
CA TRP A 71 0.05 18.09 -8.46
C TRP A 71 -0.80 18.93 -9.40
N ALA A 72 -2.09 19.09 -9.10
CA ALA A 72 -2.98 19.95 -9.87
C ALA A 72 -2.49 21.41 -9.89
N GLN A 73 -2.06 21.92 -8.74
CA GLN A 73 -1.47 23.27 -8.61
C GLN A 73 -0.13 23.41 -9.36
N MET A 74 0.68 22.35 -9.42
CA MET A 74 1.94 22.31 -10.19
C MET A 74 1.72 22.19 -11.71
N GLY A 75 0.48 22.13 -12.17
CA GLY A 75 0.13 22.14 -13.60
C GLY A 75 -0.40 20.81 -14.14
N CYS A 76 -0.47 19.75 -13.32
CA CYS A 76 -1.13 18.49 -13.68
C CYS A 76 -2.66 18.65 -13.58
N ARG A 77 -3.26 19.48 -14.43
CA ARG A 77 -4.71 19.70 -14.47
C ARG A 77 -5.44 18.36 -14.65
N GLY A 78 -6.54 18.15 -13.93
CA GLY A 78 -7.25 16.86 -13.94
C GLY A 78 -6.81 15.88 -12.85
N TRP A 79 -5.83 16.25 -12.00
CA TRP A 79 -5.26 15.38 -10.96
C TRP A 79 -5.56 15.83 -9.54
N SER A 80 -6.50 16.76 -9.30
CA SER A 80 -6.92 17.07 -7.93
C SER A 80 -7.54 15.85 -7.26
N TYR A 81 -7.58 15.83 -5.92
CA TYR A 81 -8.08 14.67 -5.20
C TYR A 81 -9.52 14.30 -5.60
N ASP A 82 -10.37 15.31 -5.75
CA ASP A 82 -11.77 15.14 -6.16
C ASP A 82 -11.89 14.53 -7.57
N GLU A 83 -10.97 14.84 -8.47
CA GLU A 83 -10.93 14.29 -9.84
C GLU A 83 -10.43 12.84 -9.86
N VAL A 84 -9.50 12.46 -8.97
CA VAL A 84 -8.96 11.10 -8.92
C VAL A 84 -9.77 10.15 -8.03
N LEU A 85 -10.53 10.65 -7.05
CA LEU A 85 -11.33 9.85 -6.12
C LEU A 85 -12.29 8.86 -6.81
N PRO A 86 -13.00 9.22 -7.90
CA PRO A 86 -13.81 8.27 -8.66
C PRO A 86 -13.01 7.07 -9.21
N PHE A 87 -11.74 7.26 -9.57
CA PHE A 87 -10.88 6.19 -10.07
C PHE A 87 -10.39 5.28 -8.93
N PHE A 88 -10.08 5.83 -7.76
CA PHE A 88 -9.81 5.01 -6.58
C PHE A 88 -11.01 4.13 -6.23
N ARG A 89 -12.21 4.72 -6.18
CA ARG A 89 -13.46 4.00 -5.96
C ARG A 89 -13.71 2.93 -7.03
N LYS A 90 -13.45 3.23 -8.31
CA LYS A 90 -13.59 2.25 -9.39
C LYS A 90 -12.58 1.09 -9.31
N SER A 91 -11.40 1.33 -8.71
CA SER A 91 -10.33 0.33 -8.66
C SER A 91 -10.55 -0.77 -7.62
N GLU A 92 -11.31 -0.49 -6.56
CA GLU A 92 -11.40 -1.36 -5.38
C GLU A 92 -12.77 -2.00 -5.17
N THR A 93 -12.74 -3.10 -4.43
CA THR A 93 -13.86 -3.64 -3.66
C THR A 93 -13.42 -3.73 -2.20
N TYR A 94 -13.82 -2.76 -1.38
CA TYR A 94 -13.55 -2.77 0.05
C TYR A 94 -14.59 -3.60 0.80
N ARG A 95 -14.14 -4.62 1.53
CA ARG A 95 -15.00 -5.55 2.28
C ARG A 95 -15.41 -5.06 3.67
N GLY A 96 -14.81 -3.98 4.16
CA GLY A 96 -15.15 -3.37 5.44
C GLY A 96 -16.31 -2.38 5.35
N ASN A 97 -16.61 -1.74 6.48
CA ASN A 97 -17.67 -0.73 6.60
C ASN A 97 -17.08 0.69 6.46
N GLY A 98 -16.63 1.04 5.25
CA GLY A 98 -16.13 2.38 4.98
C GLY A 98 -17.19 3.32 4.40
N ASP A 99 -16.92 4.62 4.45
CA ASP A 99 -17.83 5.66 3.96
C ASP A 99 -18.06 5.51 2.44
N PRO A 100 -19.32 5.35 1.97
CA PRO A 100 -19.64 5.23 0.55
C PRO A 100 -19.18 6.40 -0.33
N ALA A 101 -18.93 7.58 0.25
CA ALA A 101 -18.35 8.72 -0.45
C ALA A 101 -16.90 8.45 -0.90
N TYR A 102 -16.15 7.64 -0.14
CA TYR A 102 -14.73 7.37 -0.38
C TYR A 102 -14.46 5.93 -0.82
N ARG A 103 -15.29 4.98 -0.39
CA ARG A 103 -15.14 3.55 -0.65
C ARG A 103 -16.11 3.06 -1.71
N SER A 104 -15.84 1.86 -2.22
CA SER A 104 -16.65 1.23 -3.24
C SER A 104 -16.57 -0.28 -3.16
N GLN A 105 -17.61 -0.93 -3.69
CA GLN A 105 -17.68 -2.36 -3.94
C GLN A 105 -18.01 -2.54 -5.42
N GLY A 106 -17.11 -3.16 -6.19
CA GLY A 106 -17.29 -3.37 -7.63
C GLY A 106 -16.00 -3.32 -8.45
N GLY A 107 -14.92 -2.79 -7.89
CA GLY A 107 -13.60 -2.78 -8.52
C GLY A 107 -12.85 -4.12 -8.40
N PRO A 108 -11.86 -4.37 -9.27
CA PRO A 108 -11.17 -5.66 -9.33
C PRO A 108 -10.24 -5.96 -8.14
N LEU A 109 -9.77 -4.92 -7.42
CA LEU A 109 -8.88 -5.05 -6.27
C LEU A 109 -9.68 -5.31 -5.00
N ILE A 110 -9.61 -6.52 -4.47
CA ILE A 110 -10.21 -6.82 -3.16
C ILE A 110 -9.36 -6.19 -2.07
N VAL A 111 -9.96 -5.32 -1.26
CA VAL A 111 -9.34 -4.68 -0.10
C VAL A 111 -10.06 -5.15 1.15
N GLU A 112 -9.31 -5.63 2.14
CA GLU A 112 -9.85 -6.09 3.42
C GLU A 112 -8.96 -5.65 4.59
N ASP A 113 -9.58 -5.52 5.77
CA ASP A 113 -8.85 -5.34 7.03
C ASP A 113 -8.13 -6.65 7.42
N TYR A 114 -7.12 -6.56 8.29
CA TYR A 114 -6.47 -7.76 8.81
C TYR A 114 -7.45 -8.62 9.61
N ARG A 115 -7.56 -9.90 9.25
CA ARG A 115 -8.37 -10.89 10.00
C ARG A 115 -7.76 -11.25 11.36
N THR A 116 -6.43 -11.18 11.45
CA THR A 116 -5.67 -11.45 12.66
C THR A 116 -4.81 -10.25 12.97
N ILE A 117 -5.12 -9.58 14.08
CA ILE A 117 -4.35 -8.46 14.61
C ILE A 117 -3.64 -8.96 15.86
N LEU A 118 -2.33 -8.74 15.95
CA LEU A 118 -1.55 -9.21 17.07
C LEU A 118 -1.83 -8.34 18.31
N PRO A 119 -1.77 -8.89 19.54
CA PRO A 119 -1.92 -8.12 20.77
C PRO A 119 -0.99 -6.90 20.83
N LEU A 120 0.25 -7.05 20.33
CA LEU A 120 1.21 -5.95 20.26
C LEU A 120 0.74 -4.81 19.35
N THR A 121 0.06 -5.11 18.25
CA THR A 121 -0.49 -4.09 17.35
C THR A 121 -1.57 -3.26 18.05
N HIS A 122 -2.43 -3.90 18.86
CA HIS A 122 -3.39 -3.16 19.68
C HIS A 122 -2.69 -2.23 20.68
N ARG A 123 -1.64 -2.72 21.37
CA ARG A 123 -0.85 -1.88 22.29
C ARG A 123 -0.16 -0.72 21.59
N PHE A 124 0.31 -0.91 20.36
CA PHE A 124 0.87 0.17 19.56
C PHE A 124 -0.17 1.25 19.24
N VAL A 125 -1.37 0.85 18.80
CA VAL A 125 -2.48 1.80 18.51
C VAL A 125 -2.94 2.53 19.77
N GLU A 126 -3.03 1.85 20.91
CA GLU A 126 -3.31 2.47 22.21
C GLU A 126 -2.25 3.50 22.61
N ALA A 127 -0.96 3.14 22.49
CA ALA A 127 0.15 4.03 22.83
C ALA A 127 0.20 5.27 21.91
N ALA A 128 -0.08 5.11 20.61
CA ALA A 128 -0.19 6.23 19.68
C ALA A 128 -1.32 7.20 20.07
N GLN A 129 -2.47 6.67 20.50
CA GLN A 129 -3.57 7.51 21.02
C GLN A 129 -3.17 8.27 22.29
N GLN A 130 -2.44 7.62 23.21
CA GLN A 130 -1.91 8.29 24.41
C GLN A 130 -0.89 9.39 24.07
N ALA A 131 -0.16 9.23 22.97
CA ALA A 131 0.76 10.24 22.45
C ALA A 131 0.06 11.39 21.69
N GLY A 132 -1.28 11.35 21.57
CA GLY A 132 -2.08 12.41 20.96
C GLY A 132 -2.51 12.16 19.52
N PHE A 133 -2.21 10.99 18.94
CA PHE A 133 -2.67 10.64 17.59
C PHE A 133 -4.08 10.06 17.64
N ALA A 134 -5.06 10.74 17.04
CA ALA A 134 -6.43 10.24 16.98
C ALA A 134 -6.50 8.88 16.27
N PHE A 135 -7.37 7.99 16.75
CA PHE A 135 -7.65 6.75 16.04
C PHE A 135 -8.49 7.01 14.79
N THR A 136 -8.01 6.49 13.67
CA THR A 136 -8.61 6.64 12.36
C THR A 136 -9.19 5.28 11.93
N PRO A 137 -10.52 5.12 11.93
CA PRO A 137 -11.15 3.83 11.60
C PRO A 137 -10.96 3.45 10.12
N ASP A 138 -10.81 4.44 9.24
CA ASP A 138 -10.55 4.26 7.82
C ASP A 138 -9.62 5.36 7.29
N TYR A 139 -8.33 5.05 7.18
CA TYR A 139 -7.32 6.01 6.70
C TYR A 139 -7.36 6.25 5.18
N ASN A 140 -8.14 5.46 4.44
CA ASN A 140 -8.42 5.70 3.02
C ASN A 140 -9.79 6.40 2.82
N GLY A 141 -10.45 6.76 3.93
CA GLY A 141 -11.71 7.49 3.97
C GLY A 141 -11.48 9.01 4.12
N LYS A 142 -12.39 9.67 4.85
CA LYS A 142 -12.40 11.13 5.00
C LYS A 142 -11.15 11.72 5.66
N GLN A 143 -10.59 11.02 6.65
CA GLN A 143 -9.46 11.50 7.43
C GLN A 143 -8.35 10.45 7.39
N GLN A 144 -7.17 10.84 6.88
CA GLN A 144 -6.02 9.95 6.79
C GLN A 144 -5.06 10.11 7.98
N GLU A 145 -4.95 11.33 8.53
CA GLU A 145 -4.09 11.61 9.67
C GLU A 145 -4.55 10.84 10.92
N GLY A 146 -3.60 10.35 11.71
CA GLY A 146 -3.85 9.63 12.96
C GLY A 146 -3.16 8.27 12.99
N VAL A 147 -3.71 7.36 13.79
CA VAL A 147 -3.27 5.96 13.87
C VAL A 147 -4.40 5.02 13.49
N ALA A 148 -4.11 4.01 12.67
CA ALA A 148 -5.10 3.07 12.17
C ALA A 148 -4.53 1.65 12.07
N TYR A 149 -5.42 0.67 11.94
CA TYR A 149 -5.03 -0.67 11.52
C TYR A 149 -4.87 -0.71 10.00
N SER A 150 -3.78 -1.30 9.53
CA SER A 150 -3.50 -1.45 8.10
C SER A 150 -4.57 -2.26 7.37
N GLN A 151 -4.64 -2.08 6.05
CA GLN A 151 -5.52 -2.83 5.14
C GLN A 151 -4.69 -3.50 4.04
N MET A 152 -5.21 -4.57 3.45
CA MET A 152 -4.48 -5.39 2.48
C MET A 152 -5.23 -5.57 1.16
N THR A 153 -4.51 -5.56 0.04
CA THR A 153 -4.98 -6.09 -1.24
C THR A 153 -4.73 -7.58 -1.33
N ARG A 154 -5.68 -8.42 -0.91
CA ARG A 154 -5.57 -9.87 -1.04
C ARG A 154 -6.93 -10.54 -1.17
N ARG A 155 -6.94 -11.75 -1.72
CA ARG A 155 -8.09 -12.65 -1.75
C ARG A 155 -7.79 -13.82 -0.82
N GLY A 156 -8.23 -13.70 0.43
CA GLY A 156 -8.18 -14.80 1.39
C GLY A 156 -9.53 -15.44 1.58
#